data_AF-M2XCX0-F1
#
_entry.id   AF-M2XCX0-F1
#
_cell.length_a   1.000
_cell.length_b   1.000
_cell.length_c   1.000
_cell.angle_alpha   90.00
_cell.angle_beta   90.00
_cell.angle_gamma   90.00
#
_symmetry.space_group_name_H-M   'P 1'
#
loop_
_entity.id
_entity.type
_entity.pdbx_description
1 polymer ?
#
loop_
_entity_poly.entity_id
_entity_poly.type
_entity_poly.pdbx_seq_one_letter_code
_entity_poly.pdbx_strand_id
1 'polypeptide(L)'
;MNGCRRYALSSFIPSSNRIGEATFKSVAHTCWFCVPEQQMKQYEILARGSGCIVRGKQDNLLWALVSAHVAAPFLFRSYFPQEWLSMVNEQHCKHTLYGENNDQPKIIETGNIIWKHELLDVAAFGLQRHNVSDEKEWEWLTSQAVELEPLSEWSGKQSVVVQGWQVKGSVGSGQEKLVACSLNGTIQVQQGIRYFINTQPHIAYHGMCGGPILLPQSIIIIIIIILA
;
A
#
# COMPACT_ATOMS: atom_id res chain seq x y z
N MET A 1 10.02 1.82 30.02
CA MET A 1 9.29 2.48 28.91
C MET A 1 10.26 3.44 28.23
N ASN A 2 10.94 2.98 27.18
CA ASN A 2 12.02 3.73 26.55
C ASN A 2 11.49 4.66 25.46
N GLY A 3 11.68 5.96 25.66
CA GLY A 3 12.04 6.93 24.63
C GLY A 3 11.08 7.10 23.45
N CYS A 4 10.13 8.01 23.62
CA CYS A 4 9.40 8.70 22.56
C CYS A 4 10.40 9.32 21.57
N ARG A 5 10.54 8.77 20.35
CA ARG A 5 11.43 9.28 19.30
C ARG A 5 10.60 10.04 18.25
N ARG A 6 11.11 11.21 17.85
CA ARG A 6 10.53 12.04 16.79
C ARG A 6 10.96 11.48 15.43
N TYR A 7 10.00 11.22 14.55
CA TYR A 7 10.25 10.77 13.18
C TYR A 7 10.21 11.97 12.23
N ALA A 8 11.37 12.39 11.74
CA ALA A 8 11.48 13.25 10.57
C ALA A 8 11.70 12.36 9.34
N LEU A 9 10.81 12.45 8.35
CA LEU A 9 11.02 11.88 7.02
C LEU A 9 12.26 12.54 6.41
N SER A 10 13.44 11.93 6.57
CA SER A 10 14.71 12.53 6.11
C SER A 10 15.36 11.76 4.95
N SER A 11 15.64 12.50 3.89
CA SER A 11 16.55 12.24 2.75
C SER A 11 16.23 11.04 1.83
N PHE A 12 15.65 11.34 0.67
CA PHE A 12 15.46 10.41 -0.44
C PHE A 12 16.70 10.33 -1.35
N ILE A 13 16.91 9.16 -1.97
CA ILE A 13 17.92 8.92 -3.01
C ILE A 13 17.17 8.32 -4.22
N PRO A 14 17.13 9.00 -5.37
CA PRO A 14 16.44 8.47 -6.55
C PRO A 14 17.13 7.21 -7.07
N SER A 15 16.37 6.16 -7.36
CA SER A 15 16.90 4.99 -8.08
C SER A 15 16.72 5.18 -9.59
N SER A 16 17.80 5.52 -10.28
CA SER A 16 17.87 5.51 -11.74
C SER A 16 17.98 4.07 -12.25
N ASN A 17 16.95 3.57 -12.95
CA ASN A 17 17.07 2.62 -14.06
C ASN A 17 15.68 2.45 -14.72
N ARG A 18 15.47 3.20 -15.80
CA ARG A 18 14.23 3.22 -16.60
C ARG A 18 14.37 2.22 -17.75
N ILE A 19 13.71 1.07 -17.65
CA ILE A 19 13.41 0.20 -18.81
C ILE A 19 11.96 0.49 -19.19
N GLY A 20 11.72 1.05 -20.37
CA GLY A 20 10.41 1.20 -21.04
C GLY A 20 9.26 1.54 -20.08
N GLU A 21 9.25 2.77 -19.55
CA GLU A 21 8.57 3.12 -18.31
C GLU A 21 7.04 3.01 -18.36
N ALA A 22 6.52 1.83 -18.02
CA ALA A 22 5.21 1.78 -17.40
C ALA A 22 5.22 2.76 -16.22
N THR A 23 4.34 3.77 -16.25
CA THR A 23 4.22 4.75 -15.18
C THR A 23 4.04 4.01 -13.85
N PHE A 24 4.79 4.40 -12.83
CA PHE A 24 4.66 3.81 -11.51
C PHE A 24 3.29 4.18 -10.92
N LYS A 25 2.45 3.19 -10.59
CA LYS A 25 1.06 3.36 -10.14
C LYS A 25 0.84 2.94 -8.69
N SER A 26 1.90 2.61 -7.97
CA SER A 26 1.80 2.24 -6.56
C SER A 26 1.96 3.45 -5.65
N VAL A 27 1.18 3.47 -4.56
CA VAL A 27 1.36 4.39 -3.44
C VAL A 27 1.86 3.62 -2.22
N ALA A 28 2.66 4.24 -1.37
CA ALA A 28 3.00 3.66 -0.07
C ALA A 28 1.86 3.92 0.90
N HIS A 29 1.43 2.90 1.63
CA HIS A 29 0.45 3.03 2.69
C HIS A 29 1.14 2.93 4.04
N THR A 30 0.80 3.83 4.96
CA THR A 30 1.23 3.75 6.36
C THR A 30 0.01 3.75 7.27
N CYS A 31 -0.06 2.74 8.13
CA CYS A 31 -0.94 2.72 9.29
C CYS A 31 -0.18 3.25 10.50
N TRP A 32 -0.68 4.35 11.06
CA TRP A 32 -0.22 4.94 12.30
C TRP A 32 -1.14 4.51 13.43
N PHE A 33 -0.64 4.47 14.67
CA PHE A 33 -1.46 4.21 15.84
C PHE A 33 -1.11 5.10 17.04
N CYS A 34 -2.11 5.41 17.87
CA CYS A 34 -1.95 6.06 19.15
C CYS A 34 -2.99 5.49 20.12
N VAL A 35 -2.55 5.00 21.29
CA VAL A 35 -3.42 4.47 22.36
C VAL A 35 -3.32 5.38 23.58
N PRO A 36 -4.17 6.42 23.69
CA PRO A 36 -4.09 7.41 24.77
C PRO A 36 -4.20 6.79 26.18
N GLU A 37 -4.95 5.70 26.33
CA GLU A 37 -5.13 4.95 27.57
C GLU A 37 -3.81 4.36 28.07
N GLN A 38 -2.87 4.11 27.16
CA GLN A 38 -1.50 3.66 27.44
C GLN A 38 -0.52 4.83 27.54
N GLN A 39 -1.02 6.06 27.73
CA GLN A 39 -0.24 7.30 27.86
C GLN A 39 0.58 7.66 26.62
N MET A 40 0.21 7.12 25.44
CA MET A 40 0.79 7.56 24.17
C MET A 40 0.39 9.02 23.90
N LYS A 41 1.39 9.85 23.59
CA LYS A 41 1.18 11.28 23.33
C LYS A 41 1.19 11.63 21.84
N GLN A 42 1.62 10.68 21.01
CA GLN A 42 1.79 10.88 19.58
C GLN A 42 1.55 9.57 18.86
N TYR A 43 1.23 9.69 17.57
CA TYR A 43 1.13 8.55 16.68
C TYR A 43 2.50 7.93 16.42
N GLU A 44 2.55 6.60 16.41
CA GLU A 44 3.69 5.79 16.00
C GLU A 44 3.31 4.94 14.79
N ILE A 45 4.30 4.40 14.08
CA ILE A 45 4.05 3.54 12.92
C ILE A 45 3.63 2.16 13.42
N LEU A 46 2.43 1.73 13.01
CA LEU A 46 1.94 0.39 13.27
C LEU A 46 2.36 -0.58 12.16
N ALA A 47 2.13 -0.18 10.91
CA ALA A 47 2.44 -0.99 9.74
C ALA A 47 2.69 -0.11 8.51
N ARG A 48 3.43 -0.67 7.55
CA ARG A 48 3.69 -0.07 6.24
C ARG A 48 3.50 -1.11 5.16
N GLY A 49 2.94 -0.65 4.06
CA GLY A 49 2.69 -1.46 2.88
C GLY A 49 2.63 -0.59 1.65
N SER A 50 2.08 -1.18 0.61
CA SER A 50 1.81 -0.54 -0.66
C SER A 50 0.30 -0.53 -0.90
N GLY A 51 -0.10 0.23 -1.90
CA GLY A 51 -1.47 0.33 -2.38
C GLY A 51 -1.49 0.75 -3.83
N CYS A 52 -2.70 0.85 -4.35
CA CYS A 52 -2.96 1.51 -5.62
C CYS A 52 -4.26 2.32 -5.52
N ILE A 53 -4.37 3.32 -6.37
CA ILE A 53 -5.58 4.13 -6.50
C ILE A 53 -6.37 3.57 -7.68
N VAL A 54 -7.65 3.30 -7.50
CA VAL A 54 -8.54 2.85 -8.58
C VAL A 54 -9.65 3.86 -8.80
N ARG A 55 -10.09 4.01 -10.04
CA ARG A 55 -11.21 4.87 -10.38
C ARG A 55 -12.53 4.23 -9.93
N GLY A 56 -13.35 4.96 -9.18
CA GLY A 56 -14.71 4.54 -8.88
C GLY A 56 -15.64 4.73 -10.07
N LYS A 57 -16.84 4.13 -10.04
CA LYS A 57 -17.89 4.38 -11.05
C LYS A 57 -18.42 5.83 -11.06
N GLN A 58 -18.12 6.60 -10.03
CA GLN A 58 -18.51 8.01 -9.90
C GLN A 58 -17.27 8.88 -10.13
N ASP A 59 -17.38 9.92 -10.96
CA ASP A 59 -16.25 10.77 -11.37
C ASP A 59 -15.52 11.46 -10.20
N ASN A 60 -16.19 11.62 -9.06
CA ASN A 60 -15.67 12.31 -7.87
C ASN A 60 -15.20 11.36 -6.76
N LEU A 61 -15.06 10.08 -7.06
CA LEU A 61 -14.69 9.05 -6.10
C LEU A 61 -13.55 8.19 -6.64
N LEU A 62 -12.43 8.20 -5.93
CA LEU A 62 -11.35 7.24 -6.11
C LEU A 62 -11.33 6.30 -4.90
N TRP A 63 -10.80 5.10 -5.09
CA TRP A 63 -10.56 4.17 -3.99
C TRP A 63 -9.07 3.91 -3.86
N ALA A 64 -8.52 4.06 -2.66
CA ALA A 64 -7.21 3.51 -2.36
C ALA A 64 -7.37 2.10 -1.83
N LEU A 65 -6.81 1.14 -2.55
CA LEU A 65 -6.86 -0.27 -2.22
C LEU A 65 -5.50 -0.70 -1.67
N VAL A 66 -5.53 -1.39 -0.54
CA VAL A 66 -4.34 -1.81 0.23
C VAL A 66 -4.55 -3.20 0.82
N SER A 67 -3.51 -3.76 1.43
CA SER A 67 -3.68 -5.00 2.22
C SER A 67 -4.44 -4.74 3.50
N ALA A 68 -5.42 -5.59 3.82
CA ALA A 68 -6.17 -5.47 5.06
C ALA A 68 -5.28 -5.69 6.29
N HIS A 69 -4.31 -6.60 6.23
CA HIS A 69 -3.36 -6.83 7.33
C HIS A 69 -2.40 -5.68 7.56
N VAL A 70 -2.18 -4.81 6.58
CA VAL A 70 -1.41 -3.56 6.75
C VAL A 70 -2.33 -2.45 7.26
N ALA A 71 -3.57 -2.38 6.78
CA ALA A 71 -4.56 -1.38 7.20
C ALA A 71 -5.08 -1.60 8.63
N ALA A 72 -5.27 -2.84 9.06
CA ALA A 72 -5.76 -3.15 10.39
C ALA A 72 -4.98 -4.32 11.02
N PRO A 73 -3.67 -4.16 11.31
CA PRO A 73 -2.83 -5.24 11.83
C PRO A 73 -3.40 -5.95 13.07
N PHE A 74 -4.14 -5.22 13.91
CA PHE A 74 -4.79 -5.74 15.12
C PHE A 74 -5.86 -6.81 14.88
N LEU A 75 -6.37 -6.93 13.64
CA LEU A 75 -7.27 -8.01 13.22
C LEU A 75 -6.53 -9.28 12.76
N PHE A 76 -5.22 -9.18 12.49
CA PHE A 76 -4.41 -10.26 11.91
C PHE A 76 -3.37 -10.77 12.91
N ARG A 77 -3.84 -11.19 14.09
CA ARG A 77 -2.96 -11.60 15.23
C ARG A 77 -2.06 -12.80 14.92
N SER A 78 -2.41 -13.63 13.95
CA SER A 78 -1.53 -14.70 13.47
C SER A 78 -0.28 -14.16 12.78
N TYR A 79 -0.35 -12.98 12.17
CA TYR A 79 0.78 -12.33 11.50
C TYR A 79 1.54 -11.41 12.47
N PHE A 80 0.82 -10.83 13.44
CA PHE A 80 1.34 -9.91 14.44
C PHE A 80 1.06 -10.44 15.85
N PRO A 81 1.92 -11.34 16.38
CA PRO A 81 1.66 -12.05 17.63
C PRO A 81 1.90 -11.22 18.90
N GLN A 82 2.06 -9.90 18.77
CA GLN A 82 2.36 -9.04 19.91
C GLN A 82 1.12 -8.81 20.78
N GLU A 83 1.17 -9.18 22.06
CA GLU A 83 0.03 -9.08 22.98
C GLU A 83 -0.52 -7.66 23.11
N TRP A 84 0.36 -6.64 23.09
CA TRP A 84 -0.04 -5.24 23.22
C TRP A 84 -0.96 -4.78 22.08
N LEU A 85 -0.92 -5.46 20.93
CA LEU A 85 -1.76 -5.16 19.78
C LEU A 85 -3.24 -5.42 20.08
N SER A 86 -3.55 -6.23 21.09
CA SER A 86 -4.93 -6.43 21.58
C SER A 86 -5.57 -5.16 22.15
N MET A 87 -4.76 -4.15 22.50
CA MET A 87 -5.22 -2.84 22.96
C MET A 87 -5.44 -1.85 21.80
N VAL A 88 -5.03 -2.21 20.58
CA VAL A 88 -5.21 -1.37 19.39
C VAL A 88 -6.52 -1.75 18.70
N ASN A 89 -7.29 -0.73 18.31
CA ASN A 89 -8.49 -0.88 17.51
C ASN A 89 -8.50 0.21 16.42
N GLU A 90 -9.56 0.23 15.61
CA GLU A 90 -9.68 1.17 14.48
C GLU A 90 -9.65 2.65 14.89
N GLN A 91 -10.18 2.99 16.07
CA GLN A 91 -10.19 4.38 16.58
C GLN A 91 -8.80 4.86 16.98
N HIS A 92 -7.88 3.95 17.26
CA HIS A 92 -6.49 4.25 17.56
C HIS A 92 -5.66 4.48 16.29
N CYS A 93 -6.21 4.22 15.11
CA CYS A 93 -5.47 4.22 13.86
C CYS A 93 -5.69 5.48 13.02
N LYS A 94 -4.64 5.89 12.32
CA LYS A 94 -4.67 6.91 11.27
C LYS A 94 -3.94 6.36 10.06
N HIS A 95 -4.37 6.76 8.87
CA HIS A 95 -3.85 6.21 7.63
C HIS A 95 -3.36 7.32 6.71
N THR A 96 -2.24 7.06 6.04
CA THR A 96 -1.69 7.98 5.06
C THR A 96 -1.24 7.23 3.82
N LEU A 97 -1.43 7.84 2.66
CA LEU A 97 -0.81 7.45 1.40
C LEU A 97 0.36 8.36 1.11
N TYR A 98 1.42 7.79 0.56
CA TYR A 98 2.59 8.50 0.08
C TYR A 98 2.84 8.16 -1.38
N GLY A 99 3.18 9.16 -2.17
CA GLY A 99 3.68 8.98 -3.53
C GLY A 99 4.55 10.14 -3.96
N GLU A 100 5.12 10.03 -5.16
CA GLU A 100 6.02 11.03 -5.72
C GLU A 100 5.33 11.78 -6.87
N ASN A 101 5.47 13.11 -6.88
CA ASN A 101 5.03 13.97 -7.97
C ASN A 101 6.17 14.92 -8.34
N ASN A 102 6.82 14.70 -9.49
CA ASN A 102 7.95 15.53 -9.95
C ASN A 102 9.03 15.72 -8.86
N ASP A 103 9.48 14.62 -8.26
CA ASP A 103 10.46 14.58 -7.15
C ASP A 103 10.01 15.25 -5.85
N GLN A 104 8.73 15.65 -5.73
CA GLN A 104 8.15 16.14 -4.48
C GLN A 104 7.34 15.05 -3.81
N PRO A 105 7.63 14.73 -2.53
CA PRO A 105 6.83 13.78 -1.77
C PRO A 105 5.44 14.35 -1.51
N LYS A 106 4.41 13.57 -1.80
CA LYS A 106 3.02 13.89 -1.49
C LYS A 106 2.51 12.93 -0.44
N ILE A 107 1.98 13.47 0.65
CA ILE A 107 1.34 12.70 1.72
C ILE A 107 -0.13 13.08 1.76
N ILE A 108 -1.00 12.07 1.75
CA ILE A 108 -2.44 12.24 1.77
C ILE A 108 -2.98 11.47 2.97
N GLU A 109 -3.62 12.18 3.89
CA GLU A 109 -4.33 11.52 4.98
C GLU A 109 -5.59 10.86 4.42
N THR A 110 -5.75 9.57 4.68
CA THR A 110 -7.00 8.90 4.34
C THR A 110 -7.93 8.95 5.53
N GLY A 111 -9.23 8.99 5.27
CA GLY A 111 -10.23 8.76 6.31
C GLY A 111 -10.19 7.32 6.84
N ASN A 112 -11.26 6.94 7.53
CA ASN A 112 -11.44 5.58 8.03
C ASN A 112 -11.53 4.56 6.90
N ILE A 113 -11.25 3.30 7.23
CA ILE A 113 -11.45 2.19 6.30
C ILE A 113 -12.96 2.09 6.03
N ILE A 114 -13.34 2.22 4.77
CA ILE A 114 -14.76 2.15 4.38
C ILE A 114 -15.19 0.69 4.21
N TRP A 115 -14.27 -0.14 3.73
CA TRP A 115 -14.56 -1.53 3.44
C TRP A 115 -13.32 -2.42 3.65
N LYS A 116 -13.54 -3.63 4.16
CA LYS A 116 -12.54 -4.68 4.35
C LYS A 116 -13.13 -5.98 3.81
N HIS A 117 -12.39 -6.68 2.96
CA HIS A 117 -12.80 -8.01 2.51
C HIS A 117 -12.44 -9.06 3.57
N GLU A 118 -13.40 -9.89 3.96
CA GLU A 118 -13.22 -10.92 5.00
C GLU A 118 -12.23 -12.04 4.65
N LEU A 119 -11.96 -12.28 3.36
CA LEU A 119 -11.23 -13.45 2.88
C LEU A 119 -10.05 -13.13 1.96
N LEU A 120 -9.98 -11.93 1.39
CA LEU A 120 -9.00 -11.60 0.35
C LEU A 120 -7.88 -10.68 0.82
N ASP A 121 -7.85 -10.35 2.12
CA ASP A 121 -6.82 -9.46 2.67
C ASP A 121 -6.75 -8.11 1.92
N VAL A 122 -7.92 -7.56 1.57
CA VAL A 122 -8.05 -6.27 0.89
C VAL A 122 -8.83 -5.31 1.77
N ALA A 123 -8.35 -4.07 1.86
CA ALA A 123 -9.08 -2.96 2.45
C ALA A 123 -9.16 -1.79 1.48
N ALA A 124 -10.21 -0.98 1.62
CA ALA A 124 -10.49 0.17 0.77
C ALA A 124 -10.73 1.45 1.57
N PHE A 125 -10.09 2.52 1.14
CA PHE A 125 -10.38 3.89 1.58
C PHE A 125 -11.07 4.65 0.44
N GLY A 126 -12.15 5.35 0.74
CA GLY A 126 -12.77 6.26 -0.22
C GLY A 126 -12.06 7.61 -0.20
N LEU A 127 -11.58 8.03 -1.37
CA LEU A 127 -10.99 9.34 -1.61
C LEU A 127 -12.00 10.16 -2.41
N GLN A 128 -12.69 11.08 -1.74
CA GLN A 128 -13.72 11.91 -2.36
C GLN A 128 -13.17 13.28 -2.72
N ARG A 129 -13.53 13.82 -3.89
CA ARG A 129 -13.05 15.12 -4.38
C ARG A 129 -13.17 16.23 -3.33
N HIS A 130 -14.30 16.31 -2.63
CA HIS A 130 -14.57 17.37 -1.66
C HIS A 130 -13.73 17.28 -0.38
N ASN A 131 -13.09 16.13 -0.11
CA ASN A 131 -12.18 15.96 1.02
C ASN A 131 -10.73 16.31 0.66
N VAL A 132 -10.45 16.61 -0.61
CA VAL A 132 -9.13 17.03 -1.08
C VAL A 132 -9.17 18.54 -1.33
N SER A 133 -8.49 19.31 -0.48
CA SER A 133 -8.55 20.78 -0.53
C SER A 133 -7.79 21.38 -1.72
N ASP A 134 -6.77 20.68 -2.23
CA ASP A 134 -5.89 21.12 -3.31
C ASP A 134 -6.28 20.45 -4.64
N GLU A 135 -6.62 21.23 -5.67
CA GLU A 135 -6.93 20.69 -7.01
C GLU A 135 -5.76 19.89 -7.58
N LYS A 136 -4.52 20.33 -7.37
CA LYS A 136 -3.33 19.62 -7.87
C LYS A 136 -3.16 18.26 -7.20
N GLU A 137 -3.61 18.12 -5.96
CA GLU A 137 -3.62 16.85 -5.25
C GLU A 137 -4.65 15.89 -5.85
N TRP A 138 -5.84 16.39 -6.18
CA TRP A 138 -6.85 15.58 -6.84
C TRP A 138 -6.44 15.17 -8.25
N GLU A 139 -5.86 16.09 -9.02
CA GLU A 139 -5.29 15.81 -10.34
C GLU A 139 -4.20 14.75 -10.24
N TRP A 140 -3.30 14.85 -9.25
CA TRP A 140 -2.27 13.85 -9.01
C TRP A 140 -2.90 12.49 -8.67
N LEU A 141 -3.81 12.41 -7.70
CA LEU A 141 -4.52 11.18 -7.35
C LEU A 141 -5.19 10.55 -8.57
N THR A 142 -5.85 11.37 -9.39
CA THR A 142 -6.52 10.94 -10.61
C THR A 142 -5.53 10.44 -11.66
N SER A 143 -4.34 11.04 -11.76
CA SER A 143 -3.25 10.58 -12.65
C SER A 143 -2.64 9.26 -12.19
N GLN A 144 -2.67 8.98 -10.88
CA GLN A 144 -2.23 7.72 -10.29
C GLN A 144 -3.31 6.65 -10.35
N ALA A 145 -4.57 7.05 -10.55
CA ALA A 145 -5.69 6.13 -10.61
C ALA A 145 -5.56 5.19 -11.80
N VAL A 146 -6.05 3.98 -11.59
CA VAL A 146 -5.98 2.89 -12.55
C VAL A 146 -7.34 2.27 -12.74
N GLU A 147 -7.55 1.69 -13.92
CA GLU A 147 -8.76 0.96 -14.25
C GLU A 147 -8.61 -0.51 -13.84
N LEU A 148 -9.69 -1.06 -13.30
CA LEU A 148 -9.77 -2.48 -12.94
C LEU A 148 -10.35 -3.25 -14.11
N GLU A 149 -9.66 -4.33 -14.51
CA GLU A 149 -10.18 -5.25 -15.53
C GLU A 149 -10.72 -6.53 -14.89
N PRO A 150 -11.72 -7.17 -15.52
CA PRO A 150 -12.17 -8.50 -15.15
C PRO A 150 -11.05 -9.54 -15.23
N LEU A 151 -11.01 -10.42 -14.23
CA LEU A 151 -10.03 -11.51 -14.13
C LEU A 151 -10.27 -12.65 -15.14
N SER A 152 -11.45 -12.69 -15.78
CA SER A 152 -11.92 -13.81 -16.60
C SER A 152 -11.09 -14.10 -17.86
N GLU A 153 -10.15 -13.21 -18.22
CA GLU A 153 -9.37 -13.31 -19.46
C GLU A 153 -7.93 -13.77 -19.26
N TRP A 154 -7.55 -14.13 -18.03
CA TRP A 154 -6.17 -14.38 -17.67
C TRP A 154 -5.79 -15.84 -17.89
N SER A 155 -4.82 -16.07 -18.78
CA SER A 155 -4.24 -17.39 -19.00
C SER A 155 -3.03 -17.62 -18.10
N GLY A 156 -2.86 -18.86 -17.61
CA GLY A 156 -1.67 -19.22 -16.83
C GLY A 156 -0.40 -18.95 -17.64
N LYS A 157 0.65 -18.45 -16.97
CA LYS A 157 1.96 -18.05 -17.52
C LYS A 157 2.08 -16.65 -18.15
N GLN A 158 1.11 -15.76 -17.96
CA GLN A 158 1.27 -14.37 -18.38
C GLN A 158 2.34 -13.65 -17.56
N SER A 159 3.19 -12.87 -18.22
CA SER A 159 4.18 -12.00 -17.57
C SER A 159 3.51 -10.78 -16.96
N VAL A 160 3.96 -10.39 -15.77
CA VAL A 160 3.40 -9.28 -14.99
C VAL A 160 4.51 -8.44 -14.37
N VAL A 161 4.19 -7.22 -13.96
CA VAL A 161 5.06 -6.35 -13.16
C VAL A 161 4.38 -6.04 -11.84
N VAL A 162 4.97 -6.46 -10.73
CA VAL A 162 4.50 -6.13 -9.38
C VAL A 162 5.17 -4.83 -8.95
N GLN A 163 4.38 -3.78 -8.72
CA GLN A 163 4.90 -2.50 -8.24
C GLN A 163 4.62 -2.35 -6.75
N GLY A 164 5.51 -1.68 -6.02
CA GLY A 164 5.32 -1.44 -4.60
C GLY A 164 6.45 -0.60 -4.00
N TRP A 165 6.39 -0.45 -2.69
CA TRP A 165 7.32 0.35 -1.91
C TRP A 165 8.07 -0.53 -0.93
N GLN A 166 9.39 -0.62 -1.11
CA GLN A 166 10.26 -1.31 -0.17
C GLN A 166 10.57 -0.41 1.02
N VAL A 167 10.46 -0.96 2.23
CA VAL A 167 11.01 -0.36 3.45
C VAL A 167 12.48 -0.76 3.56
N LYS A 168 13.39 0.20 3.42
CA LYS A 168 14.83 0.01 3.66
C LYS A 168 15.24 0.60 5.00
N GLY A 169 16.17 -0.07 5.69
CA GLY A 169 16.63 0.31 7.03
C GLY A 169 16.17 -0.68 8.10
N SER A 170 16.55 -0.45 9.34
CA SER A 170 16.11 -1.29 10.47
C SER A 170 14.69 -0.91 10.88
N VAL A 171 13.78 -1.88 10.92
CA VAL A 171 12.39 -1.66 11.34
C VAL A 171 12.34 -1.13 12.78
N GLY A 172 11.55 -0.10 13.03
CA GLY A 172 11.45 0.62 14.30
C GLY A 172 12.58 1.62 14.56
N SER A 173 13.55 1.78 13.64
CA SER A 173 14.69 2.68 13.85
C SER A 173 14.35 4.16 13.73
N GLY A 174 13.29 4.48 12.98
CA GLY A 174 12.95 5.83 12.57
C GLY A 174 13.83 6.41 11.46
N GLN A 175 14.76 5.61 10.94
CA GLN A 175 15.61 5.93 9.79
C GLN A 175 15.18 5.16 8.55
N GLU A 176 14.01 4.53 8.57
CA GLU A 176 13.51 3.74 7.46
C GLU A 176 13.14 4.64 6.28
N LYS A 177 13.56 4.22 5.09
CA LYS A 177 13.26 4.89 3.83
C LYS A 177 12.29 4.04 3.02
N LEU A 178 11.32 4.70 2.41
CA LEU A 178 10.44 4.10 1.41
C LEU A 178 11.12 4.25 0.05
N VAL A 179 11.27 3.14 -0.66
CA VAL A 179 11.90 3.11 -1.99
C VAL A 179 10.95 2.44 -2.95
N ALA A 180 10.48 3.18 -3.96
CA ALA A 180 9.68 2.64 -5.04
C ALA A 180 10.46 1.51 -5.74
N CYS A 181 9.80 0.39 -6.01
CA CYS A 181 10.42 -0.77 -6.62
C CYS A 181 9.42 -1.54 -7.48
N SER A 182 9.95 -2.24 -8.47
CA SER A 182 9.17 -3.10 -9.36
C SER A 182 9.83 -4.47 -9.45
N LEU A 183 9.02 -5.52 -9.50
CA LEU A 183 9.47 -6.90 -9.70
C LEU A 183 8.77 -7.46 -10.93
N ASN A 184 9.55 -8.02 -11.85
CA ASN A 184 8.97 -8.82 -12.92
C ASN A 184 8.53 -10.17 -12.34
N GLY A 185 7.40 -10.67 -12.80
CA GLY A 185 6.89 -11.97 -12.38
C GLY A 185 6.11 -12.67 -13.48
N THR A 186 5.66 -13.87 -13.14
CA THR A 186 4.81 -14.68 -14.01
C THR A 186 3.74 -15.33 -13.16
N ILE A 187 2.51 -15.33 -13.68
CA ILE A 187 1.37 -15.97 -13.02
C ILE A 187 1.56 -17.47 -13.07
N GLN A 188 1.64 -18.10 -11.90
CA GLN A 188 1.84 -19.54 -11.78
C GLN A 188 0.51 -20.27 -11.62
N VAL A 189 -0.29 -19.84 -10.66
CA VAL A 189 -1.47 -20.58 -10.20
C VAL A 189 -2.64 -19.61 -10.04
N GLN A 190 -3.81 -20.05 -10.49
CA GLN A 190 -5.08 -19.44 -10.16
C GLN A 190 -5.87 -20.39 -9.25
N GLN A 191 -6.36 -19.88 -8.12
CA GLN A 191 -7.27 -20.60 -7.22
C GLN A 191 -8.52 -19.74 -7.02
N GLY A 192 -9.56 -20.04 -7.80
CA GLY A 192 -10.78 -19.23 -7.83
C GLY A 192 -10.48 -17.80 -8.28
N ILE A 193 -10.73 -16.84 -7.40
CA ILE A 193 -10.45 -15.41 -7.62
C ILE A 193 -9.06 -14.98 -7.12
N ARG A 194 -8.18 -15.91 -6.74
CA ARG A 194 -6.81 -15.61 -6.29
C ARG A 194 -5.79 -16.00 -7.35
N TYR A 195 -4.83 -15.12 -7.59
CA TYR A 195 -3.72 -15.36 -8.51
C TYR A 195 -2.41 -15.30 -7.74
N PHE A 196 -1.54 -16.28 -7.98
CA PHE A 196 -0.23 -16.38 -7.36
C PHE A 196 0.85 -16.10 -8.39
N ILE A 197 1.71 -15.14 -8.09
CA ILE A 197 2.75 -14.64 -8.97
C ILE A 197 4.09 -15.12 -8.46
N ASN A 198 4.89 -15.72 -9.34
CA ASN A 198 6.27 -16.01 -9.07
C ASN A 198 7.14 -14.84 -9.55
N THR A 199 7.85 -14.20 -8.64
CA THR A 199 8.79 -13.10 -8.89
C THR A 199 10.27 -13.53 -8.84
N GLN A 200 10.55 -14.84 -8.88
CA GLN A 200 11.91 -15.37 -8.80
C GLN A 200 12.85 -14.72 -9.84
N PRO A 201 14.12 -14.47 -9.45
CA PRO A 201 14.77 -14.90 -8.21
C PRO A 201 14.48 -14.00 -6.99
N HIS A 202 13.66 -12.96 -7.12
CA HIS A 202 13.39 -12.02 -6.04
C HIS A 202 12.19 -12.45 -5.21
N ILE A 203 12.37 -12.49 -3.89
CA ILE A 203 11.24 -12.49 -2.95
C ILE A 203 10.78 -11.04 -2.82
N ALA A 204 9.46 -10.82 -2.73
CA ALA A 204 8.96 -9.47 -2.53
C ALA A 204 9.51 -8.85 -1.24
N TYR A 205 9.86 -7.58 -1.33
CA TYR A 205 10.47 -6.88 -0.22
C TYR A 205 9.43 -6.48 0.83
N HIS A 206 9.90 -6.32 2.07
CA HIS A 206 9.08 -5.74 3.14
C HIS A 206 8.51 -4.39 2.69
N GLY A 207 7.20 -4.20 2.86
CA GLY A 207 6.48 -3.00 2.42
C GLY A 207 5.77 -3.13 1.08
N MET A 208 6.05 -4.16 0.26
CA MET A 208 5.39 -4.32 -1.04
C MET A 208 3.95 -4.85 -0.95
N CYS A 209 3.53 -5.37 0.21
CA CYS A 209 2.18 -5.89 0.41
C CYS A 209 1.12 -4.84 0.08
N GLY A 210 0.24 -5.13 -0.88
CA GLY A 210 -0.83 -4.21 -1.31
C GLY A 210 -0.57 -3.48 -2.60
N GLY A 211 0.64 -3.62 -3.16
CA GLY A 211 1.01 -3.01 -4.42
C GLY A 211 0.23 -3.61 -5.61
N PRO A 212 0.03 -2.82 -6.69
CA PRO A 212 -0.66 -3.28 -7.88
C PRO A 212 0.21 -4.25 -8.69
N ILE A 213 -0.46 -5.15 -9.40
CA ILE A 213 0.14 -6.03 -10.40
C ILE A 213 -0.27 -5.52 -11.77
N LEU A 214 0.71 -5.14 -12.60
CA LEU A 214 0.49 -4.62 -13.95
C LEU A 214 0.67 -5.70 -15.01
N LEU A 215 -0.22 -5.73 -15.99
CA LEU A 215 0.04 -6.39 -17.28
C LEU A 215 0.82 -5.47 -18.22
N PRO A 216 1.61 -6.04 -19.16
CA PRO A 216 2.30 -5.28 -20.21
C PRO A 216 1.39 -4.35 -21.01
N GLN A 217 0.09 -4.67 -21.14
CA GLN A 217 -0.90 -3.85 -21.87
C GLN A 217 -1.73 -2.90 -20.99
N SER A 218 -1.27 -2.55 -19.77
CA SER A 218 -1.80 -1.45 -18.91
C SER A 218 -2.84 -1.82 -17.83
N ILE A 219 -2.92 -3.08 -17.42
CA ILE A 219 -4.07 -3.57 -16.63
C ILE A 219 -3.66 -3.93 -15.19
N ILE A 220 -4.50 -3.61 -14.19
CA ILE A 220 -4.24 -3.90 -12.78
C ILE A 220 -5.09 -5.02 -12.18
N ILE A 221 -4.40 -5.95 -11.51
CA ILE A 221 -4.97 -6.86 -10.52
C ILE A 221 -4.63 -6.38 -9.12
N ILE A 222 -5.62 -6.51 -8.23
CA ILE A 222 -5.44 -6.38 -6.79
C ILE A 222 -5.77 -7.71 -6.15
N ILE A 223 -4.75 -8.54 -5.98
CA ILE A 223 -4.85 -9.73 -5.12
C ILE A 223 -3.50 -9.91 -4.43
N ILE A 224 -3.54 -9.74 -3.12
CA ILE A 224 -2.40 -9.82 -2.21
C ILE A 224 -2.47 -11.16 -1.53
N ILE A 225 -1.44 -12.00 -1.71
CA ILE A 225 -0.69 -12.63 -0.61
C ILE A 225 0.70 -12.95 -1.17
N ILE A 226 1.76 -12.31 -0.67
CA ILE A 226 3.12 -12.86 -0.82
C ILE A 226 3.49 -13.45 0.54
N LEU A 227 3.20 -14.74 0.70
CA LEU A 227 3.78 -15.54 1.76
C LEU A 227 5.21 -15.86 1.33
N ALA A 228 6.18 -15.42 2.14
CA ALA A 228 7.50 -16.06 2.18
C ALA A 228 7.38 -17.36 2.99
#